data_AF-A0A842N2P8-F1
#
_entry.id   AF-A0A842N2P8-F1
#
_cell.length_a   1.000
_cell.length_b   1.000
_cell.length_c   1.000
_cell.angle_alpha   90.00
_cell.angle_beta   90.00
_cell.angle_gamma   90.00
#
_symmetry.space_group_name_H-M   'P 1'
#
loop_
_entity.id
_entity.type
_entity.pdbx_description
1 polymer ?
#
loop_
_entity_poly.entity_id
_entity_poly.type
_entity_poly.pdbx_seq_one_letter_code
_entity_poly.pdbx_strand_id
1 'polypeptide(L)'
;MGGSFKVAVWPGDGIGPEVTAEAVKVLEATDVGFEFLEGIVGGKAYVEFGDPLPGEAREACEETDALLLGAVGQDYAPYDVPRKVMTYLRVEKKAYANVRPLKLYDGVETGAFIPDSGIDVVIVRDNSEGFALAHEGYYWEDKGYDKRVITRLGAARNATFKYVKKASGRPV
;
A
#
# COMPACT_ATOMS: atom_id res chain seq x y z
N MET A 1 -5.05 28.51 -13.47
CA MET A 1 -5.84 27.92 -12.37
C MET A 1 -5.74 26.43 -12.53
N GLY A 2 -4.79 25.78 -11.84
CA GLY A 2 -4.61 24.33 -11.91
C GLY A 2 -5.76 23.63 -11.18
N GLY A 3 -6.24 22.52 -11.73
CA GLY A 3 -7.33 21.75 -11.11
C GLY A 3 -6.97 21.28 -9.69
N SER A 4 -7.98 21.15 -8.84
CA SER A 4 -7.85 20.53 -7.52
C SER A 4 -7.78 19.01 -7.68
N PHE A 5 -6.84 18.35 -7.00
CA PHE A 5 -6.80 16.89 -6.90
C PHE A 5 -7.58 16.42 -5.68
N LYS A 6 -8.46 15.44 -5.87
CA LYS A 6 -9.19 14.81 -4.77
C LYS A 6 -8.36 13.66 -4.20
N VAL A 7 -8.13 13.64 -2.90
CA VAL A 7 -7.34 12.61 -2.22
C VAL A 7 -8.16 11.99 -1.11
N ALA A 8 -8.45 10.69 -1.22
CA ALA A 8 -8.98 9.95 -0.09
C ALA A 8 -7.89 9.82 0.97
N VAL A 9 -8.20 10.17 2.22
CA VAL A 9 -7.29 9.99 3.34
C VAL A 9 -7.88 8.91 4.24
N TRP A 10 -7.17 7.80 4.37
CA TRP A 10 -7.53 6.67 5.22
C TRP A 10 -6.49 6.56 6.35
N PRO A 11 -6.73 7.22 7.50
CA PRO A 11 -5.83 7.19 8.65
C PRO A 11 -5.56 5.76 9.15
N GLY A 12 -6.62 4.95 9.21
CA GLY A 12 -6.60 3.58 9.71
C GLY A 12 -6.33 3.49 11.21
N ASP A 13 -5.46 2.57 11.63
CA ASP A 13 -5.27 2.13 13.01
C ASP A 13 -3.86 2.42 13.54
N GLY A 14 -3.68 2.34 14.87
CA GLY A 14 -2.39 2.49 15.53
C GLY A 14 -1.78 3.88 15.32
N ILE A 15 -0.52 3.92 14.87
CA ILE A 15 0.18 5.18 14.53
C ILE A 15 -0.35 5.84 13.24
N GLY A 16 -1.23 5.16 12.49
CA GLY A 16 -1.75 5.61 11.21
C GLY A 16 -2.29 7.05 11.23
N PRO A 17 -3.23 7.40 12.13
CA PRO A 17 -3.77 8.75 12.23
C PRO A 17 -2.74 9.85 12.48
N GLU A 18 -1.76 9.59 13.35
CA GLU A 18 -0.70 10.55 13.67
C GLU A 18 0.17 10.84 12.44
N VAL A 19 0.62 9.79 11.74
CA VAL A 19 1.50 9.96 10.57
C VAL A 19 0.75 10.53 9.35
N THR A 20 -0.52 10.18 9.15
CA THR A 20 -1.32 10.74 8.05
C THR A 20 -1.66 12.21 8.28
N ALA A 21 -1.88 12.63 9.54
CA ALA A 21 -2.12 14.03 9.85
C ALA A 21 -0.92 14.91 9.49
N GLU A 22 0.31 14.47 9.79
CA GLU A 22 1.51 15.19 9.38
C GLU A 22 1.73 15.17 7.86
N ALA A 23 1.40 14.07 7.19
CA ALA A 23 1.45 14.00 5.74
C ALA A 23 0.49 15.01 5.07
N VAL A 24 -0.72 15.17 5.60
CA VAL A 24 -1.68 16.18 5.11
C VAL A 24 -1.13 17.59 5.27
N LYS A 25 -0.58 17.95 6.44
CA LYS A 25 0.04 19.27 6.65
C LYS A 25 1.14 19.58 5.64
N VAL A 26 1.97 18.57 5.32
CA VAL A 26 3.04 18.72 4.32
C VAL A 26 2.46 18.95 2.92
N LEU A 27 1.37 18.26 2.57
CA LEU A 27 0.70 18.43 1.27
C LEU A 27 0.03 19.81 1.16
N GLU A 28 -0.64 20.28 2.22
CA GLU A 28 -1.26 21.61 2.29
C GLU A 28 -0.24 22.76 2.20
N ALA A 29 1.01 22.53 2.62
CA ALA A 29 2.09 23.50 2.51
C ALA A 29 2.65 23.65 1.08
N THR A 30 2.20 22.83 0.13
CA THR A 30 2.61 22.92 -1.29
C THR A 30 1.71 23.88 -2.08
N ASP A 31 2.16 24.32 -3.25
CA ASP A 31 1.35 25.13 -4.17
C ASP A 31 0.32 24.30 -4.98
N VAL A 32 0.13 23.02 -4.66
CA VAL A 32 -0.80 22.11 -5.34
C VAL A 32 -2.16 22.15 -4.64
N GLY A 33 -3.24 22.34 -5.40
CA GLY A 33 -4.60 22.29 -4.86
C GLY A 33 -5.02 20.86 -4.54
N PHE A 34 -5.31 20.58 -3.27
CA PHE A 34 -5.83 19.31 -2.79
C PHE A 34 -7.19 19.48 -2.10
N GLU A 35 -8.08 18.52 -2.33
CA GLU A 35 -9.32 18.32 -1.58
C GLU A 35 -9.23 16.95 -0.89
N PHE A 36 -9.24 16.94 0.44
CA PHE A 36 -9.10 15.72 1.22
C PHE A 36 -10.47 15.17 1.63
N LEU A 37 -10.71 13.89 1.35
CA LEU A 37 -11.90 13.15 1.80
C LEU A 37 -11.46 12.09 2.81
N GLU A 38 -11.69 12.36 4.08
CA GLU A 38 -11.34 11.42 5.15
C GLU A 38 -12.30 10.23 5.19
N GLY A 39 -11.74 9.03 5.35
CA GLY A 39 -12.48 7.78 5.45
C GLY A 39 -12.04 6.94 6.65
N ILE A 40 -13.00 6.26 7.26
CA ILE A 40 -12.78 5.31 8.34
C ILE A 40 -12.57 3.90 7.77
N VAL A 41 -11.41 3.31 8.02
CA VAL A 41 -11.05 1.96 7.55
C VAL A 41 -10.32 1.18 8.65
N GLY A 42 -10.16 -0.11 8.43
CA GLY A 42 -9.38 -0.98 9.29
C GLY A 42 -10.13 -1.47 10.52
N GLY A 43 -9.39 -1.69 11.61
CA GLY A 43 -9.93 -2.20 12.86
C GLY A 43 -10.97 -1.26 13.44
N LYS A 44 -10.73 0.05 13.38
CA LYS A 44 -11.68 1.05 13.89
C LYS A 44 -13.02 0.95 13.18
N ALA A 45 -12.99 0.88 11.85
CA ALA A 45 -14.20 0.69 11.04
C ALA A 45 -14.89 -0.65 11.36
N TYR A 46 -14.12 -1.72 11.57
CA TYR A 46 -14.69 -3.01 11.94
C TYR A 46 -15.42 -2.97 13.29
N VAL A 47 -14.85 -2.30 14.29
CA VAL A 47 -15.48 -2.18 15.61
C VAL A 47 -16.76 -1.34 15.55
N GLU A 48 -16.77 -0.29 14.73
CA GLU A 48 -17.90 0.65 14.64
C GLU A 48 -19.03 0.13 13.74
N PHE A 49 -18.70 -0.47 12.58
CA PHE A 49 -19.66 -0.82 11.53
C PHE A 49 -19.73 -2.32 11.22
N GLY A 50 -18.84 -3.14 11.79
CA GLY A 50 -18.73 -4.57 11.44
C GLY A 50 -18.06 -4.85 10.09
N ASP A 51 -17.65 -3.82 9.34
CA ASP A 51 -16.94 -3.90 8.05
C ASP A 51 -15.63 -3.10 8.15
N PRO A 52 -14.44 -3.70 7.90
CA PRO A 52 -13.18 -2.95 7.92
C PRO A 52 -13.03 -1.97 6.76
N LEU A 53 -13.93 -2.01 5.77
CA LEU A 53 -13.93 -1.12 4.63
C LEU A 53 -15.38 -0.71 4.29
N PRO A 54 -16.03 0.15 5.08
CA PRO A 54 -17.42 0.57 4.87
C PRO A 54 -17.70 1.15 3.48
N GLY A 55 -18.97 1.16 3.08
CA GLY A 55 -19.41 1.63 1.75
C GLY A 55 -18.92 3.04 1.44
N GLU A 56 -19.03 3.96 2.40
CA GLU A 56 -18.59 5.34 2.27
C GLU A 56 -17.09 5.46 1.98
N ALA A 57 -16.27 4.61 2.60
CA ALA A 57 -14.84 4.60 2.32
C ALA A 57 -14.56 4.10 0.89
N ARG A 58 -15.25 3.05 0.45
CA ARG A 58 -15.13 2.53 -0.94
C ARG A 58 -15.53 3.60 -1.96
N GLU A 59 -16.64 4.29 -1.72
CA GLU A 59 -17.13 5.38 -2.56
C GLU A 59 -16.12 6.53 -2.65
N ALA A 60 -15.60 6.99 -1.52
CA ALA A 60 -14.55 8.02 -1.50
C ALA A 60 -13.31 7.60 -2.30
N CYS A 61 -12.92 6.32 -2.27
CA CYS A 61 -11.80 5.80 -3.06
C CYS A 61 -12.12 5.67 -4.56
N GLU A 62 -13.38 5.61 -4.99
CA GLU A 62 -13.76 5.69 -6.40
C GLU A 62 -13.81 7.14 -6.91
N GLU A 63 -14.15 8.10 -6.05
CA GLU A 63 -14.33 9.50 -6.41
C GLU A 63 -13.05 10.35 -6.33
N THR A 64 -11.93 9.75 -5.95
CA THR A 64 -10.65 10.44 -5.71
C THR A 64 -9.58 10.05 -6.72
N ASP A 65 -8.65 10.97 -6.97
CA ASP A 65 -7.50 10.78 -7.86
C ASP A 65 -6.40 9.92 -7.23
N ALA A 66 -6.31 9.95 -5.89
CA ALA A 66 -5.32 9.22 -5.13
C ALA A 66 -5.84 8.83 -3.74
N LEU A 67 -5.23 7.80 -3.17
CA LEU A 67 -5.46 7.36 -1.80
C LEU A 67 -4.18 7.53 -0.98
N LEU A 68 -4.27 8.27 0.12
CA LEU A 68 -3.29 8.32 1.19
C LEU A 68 -3.75 7.39 2.33
N LEU A 69 -3.09 6.25 2.46
CA LEU A 69 -3.36 5.28 3.52
C LEU A 69 -2.26 5.33 4.59
N GLY A 70 -2.66 5.38 5.86
CA GLY A 70 -1.79 5.21 7.02
C GLY A 70 -1.46 3.74 7.29
N ALA A 71 -1.88 3.24 8.45
CA ALA A 71 -1.65 1.85 8.86
C ALA A 71 -2.99 1.14 9.09
N VAL A 72 -3.05 -0.18 8.89
CA VAL A 72 -4.27 -0.97 9.12
C VAL A 72 -3.91 -2.22 9.92
N GLY A 73 -4.67 -2.46 10.98
CA GLY A 73 -4.50 -3.61 11.87
C GLY A 73 -4.06 -3.22 13.27
N GLN A 74 -4.83 -3.67 14.26
CA GLN A 74 -4.55 -3.58 15.68
C GLN A 74 -5.22 -4.76 16.41
N ASP A 75 -4.79 -5.02 17.64
CA ASP A 75 -5.22 -6.16 18.47
C ASP A 75 -6.70 -6.13 18.89
N TYR A 76 -7.34 -4.96 18.86
CA TYR A 76 -8.76 -4.80 19.15
C TYR A 76 -9.71 -5.26 18.02
N ALA A 77 -9.17 -5.69 16.86
CA ALA A 77 -9.96 -6.18 15.73
C ALA A 77 -9.43 -7.54 15.23
N PRO A 78 -10.24 -8.32 14.48
CA PRO A 78 -9.81 -9.59 13.94
C PRO A 78 -8.54 -9.48 13.08
N TYR A 79 -7.68 -10.51 13.19
CA TYR A 79 -6.39 -10.55 12.50
C TYR A 79 -6.47 -10.43 10.97
N ASP A 80 -7.60 -10.80 10.36
CA ASP A 80 -7.80 -10.75 8.91
C ASP A 80 -8.22 -9.36 8.38
N VAL A 81 -8.49 -8.39 9.26
CA VAL A 81 -8.88 -7.02 8.88
C VAL A 81 -7.90 -6.35 7.91
N PRO A 82 -6.58 -6.33 8.16
CA PRO A 82 -5.63 -5.75 7.21
C PRO A 82 -5.66 -6.43 5.85
N ARG A 83 -5.86 -7.74 5.84
CA ARG A 83 -5.93 -8.52 4.60
C ARG A 83 -7.11 -8.08 3.74
N LYS A 84 -8.29 -7.88 4.33
CA LYS A 84 -9.49 -7.44 3.60
C LYS A 84 -9.27 -6.08 2.91
N VAL A 85 -8.75 -5.09 3.65
CA VAL A 85 -8.45 -3.75 3.09
C VAL A 85 -7.37 -3.84 2.00
N MET A 86 -6.32 -4.62 2.22
CA MET A 86 -5.23 -4.76 1.25
C MET A 86 -5.66 -5.51 -0.02
N THR A 87 -6.53 -6.52 0.09
CA THR A 87 -7.05 -7.24 -1.07
C THR A 87 -7.87 -6.33 -1.97
N TYR A 88 -8.73 -5.48 -1.40
CA TYR A 88 -9.48 -4.48 -2.17
C TYR A 88 -8.54 -3.57 -2.98
N LEU A 89 -7.53 -2.97 -2.34
CA LEU A 89 -6.60 -2.07 -3.02
C LEU A 89 -5.76 -2.79 -4.09
N ARG A 90 -5.26 -3.99 -3.78
CA ARG A 90 -4.32 -4.71 -4.63
C ARG A 90 -4.98 -5.36 -5.84
N VAL A 91 -6.15 -5.96 -5.62
CA VAL A 91 -6.82 -6.81 -6.60
C VAL A 91 -7.95 -6.03 -7.26
N GLU A 92 -8.90 -5.51 -6.48
CA GLU A 92 -10.11 -4.86 -6.99
C GLU A 92 -9.79 -3.51 -7.65
N LYS A 93 -8.97 -2.69 -6.99
CA LYS A 93 -8.45 -1.42 -7.53
C LYS A 93 -7.26 -1.59 -8.47
N LYS A 94 -6.84 -2.83 -8.73
CA LYS A 94 -5.77 -3.18 -9.69
C LYS A 94 -4.46 -2.43 -9.41
N ALA A 95 -4.14 -2.12 -8.16
CA ALA A 95 -2.84 -1.53 -7.76
C ALA A 95 -1.72 -2.59 -7.79
N TYR A 96 -1.46 -3.15 -8.98
CA TYR A 96 -0.64 -4.34 -9.20
C TYR A 96 0.86 -4.13 -8.99
N ALA A 97 1.36 -2.90 -9.16
CA ALA A 97 2.77 -2.57 -9.03
C ALA A 97 3.00 -1.87 -7.68
N ASN A 98 3.76 -2.52 -6.79
CA ASN A 98 4.17 -1.92 -5.53
C ASN A 98 5.60 -1.39 -5.66
N VAL A 99 5.73 -0.07 -5.75
CA VAL A 99 7.02 0.63 -5.90
C VAL A 99 7.53 1.01 -4.52
N ARG A 100 8.72 0.52 -4.16
CA ARG A 100 9.37 0.76 -2.86
C ARG A 100 10.75 1.38 -3.09
N PRO A 101 10.86 2.71 -3.13
CA PRO A 101 12.16 3.37 -3.08
C PRO A 101 12.80 3.11 -1.70
N LEU A 102 14.09 2.76 -1.71
CA LEU A 102 14.91 2.55 -0.54
C LEU A 102 16.19 3.38 -0.71
N LYS A 103 16.37 4.35 0.17
CA LYS A 103 17.52 5.25 0.18
C LYS A 103 18.06 5.38 1.60
N LEU A 104 19.37 5.28 1.75
CA LEU A 104 20.04 5.71 2.98
C LEU A 104 20.25 7.23 2.90
N TYR A 105 19.66 7.97 3.84
CA TYR A 105 19.82 9.42 3.92
C TYR A 105 21.05 9.80 4.73
N ASP A 106 21.68 10.91 4.37
CA ASP A 106 22.83 11.45 5.09
C ASP A 106 22.49 11.68 6.56
N GLY A 107 23.38 11.23 7.46
CA GLY A 107 23.21 11.37 8.91
C GLY A 107 22.31 10.31 9.57
N VAL A 108 21.71 9.38 8.82
CA VAL A 108 20.95 8.26 9.39
C VAL A 108 21.89 7.10 9.70
N GLU A 109 22.06 6.79 10.98
CA GLU A 109 22.79 5.61 11.42
C GLU A 109 21.99 4.33 11.17
N THR A 110 22.67 3.24 10.78
CA THR A 110 22.04 1.96 10.50
C THR A 110 22.96 0.81 10.87
N GLY A 111 22.38 -0.27 11.39
CA GLY A 111 23.09 -1.52 11.68
C GLY A 111 23.26 -2.45 10.48
N ALA A 112 22.79 -2.05 9.30
CA ALA A 112 22.88 -2.85 8.08
C ALA A 112 24.28 -2.82 7.47
N PHE A 113 24.63 -3.85 6.71
CA PHE A 113 25.79 -3.79 5.82
C PHE A 113 25.51 -2.79 4.68
N ILE A 114 26.29 -1.72 4.63
CA ILE A 114 26.16 -0.69 3.61
C ILE A 114 27.31 -0.85 2.62
N PRO A 115 27.04 -1.08 1.32
CA PRO A 115 28.10 -1.10 0.33
C PRO A 115 28.71 0.32 0.19
N ASP A 116 29.96 0.41 -0.26
CA ASP A 116 30.65 1.70 -0.46
C ASP A 116 29.89 2.66 -1.39
N SER A 117 29.04 2.12 -2.28
CA SER A 117 28.16 2.88 -3.17
C SER A 117 26.96 3.54 -2.46
N GLY A 118 26.76 3.30 -1.17
CA GLY A 118 25.52 3.63 -0.46
C GLY A 118 24.32 2.79 -0.93
N ILE A 119 23.12 3.15 -0.43
CA ILE A 119 21.86 2.53 -0.82
C ILE A 119 20.99 3.57 -1.52
N ASP A 120 20.72 3.34 -2.80
CA ASP A 120 19.70 4.04 -3.58
C ASP A 120 19.13 3.07 -4.62
N VAL A 121 18.07 2.36 -4.23
CA VAL A 121 17.45 1.31 -5.03
C VAL A 121 15.94 1.44 -5.02
N VAL A 122 15.28 0.96 -6.08
CA VAL A 122 13.82 0.89 -6.15
C VAL A 122 13.43 -0.57 -6.35
N ILE A 123 12.64 -1.11 -5.42
CA ILE A 123 12.03 -2.44 -5.57
C ILE A 123 10.67 -2.25 -6.24
N VAL A 124 10.45 -2.93 -7.37
CA VAL A 124 9.13 -3.05 -8.00
C VAL A 124 8.63 -4.47 -7.76
N ARG A 125 7.62 -4.62 -6.89
CA ARG A 125 7.07 -5.90 -6.48
C ARG A 125 5.66 -6.11 -7.06
N ASP A 126 5.39 -7.29 -7.59
CA ASP A 126 4.02 -7.71 -7.92
C ASP A 126 3.17 -7.75 -6.65
N ASN A 127 2.04 -7.03 -6.69
CA ASN A 127 1.17 -6.79 -5.56
C ASN A 127 -0.17 -7.54 -5.68
N SER A 128 -0.46 -8.17 -6.82
CA SER A 128 -1.81 -8.68 -7.15
C SER A 128 -1.86 -10.19 -7.38
N GLU A 129 -0.72 -10.86 -7.54
CA GLU A 129 -0.62 -12.29 -7.84
C GLU A 129 0.29 -13.00 -6.82
N GLY A 130 0.67 -14.25 -7.12
CA GLY A 130 1.43 -15.10 -6.22
C GLY A 130 0.61 -15.51 -5.00
N PHE A 131 1.21 -15.45 -3.82
CA PHE A 131 0.53 -15.71 -2.55
C PHE A 131 -0.25 -14.49 -2.01
N ALA A 132 -0.32 -13.38 -2.76
CA ALA A 132 -1.15 -12.25 -2.39
C ALA A 132 -2.65 -12.49 -2.61
N LEU A 133 -3.00 -13.51 -3.41
CA LEU A 133 -4.37 -13.93 -3.68
C LEU A 133 -5.00 -14.66 -2.48
N ALA A 134 -6.30 -14.95 -2.58
CA ALA A 134 -7.01 -15.82 -1.63
C ALA A 134 -6.22 -17.13 -1.40
N HIS A 135 -5.95 -17.42 -0.13
CA HIS A 135 -5.35 -18.70 0.27
C HIS A 135 -6.45 -19.76 0.16
N GLU A 136 -6.39 -20.56 -0.91
CA GLU A 136 -7.28 -21.72 -1.12
C GLU A 136 -6.57 -23.03 -0.75
N GLY A 137 -5.46 -22.91 -0.02
CA GLY A 137 -4.70 -24.01 0.53
C GLY A 137 -5.44 -24.79 1.61
N TYR A 138 -4.86 -25.91 2.01
CA TYR A 138 -5.35 -26.72 3.12
C TYR A 138 -4.26 -26.87 4.16
N TYR A 139 -4.65 -26.83 5.43
CA TYR A 139 -3.81 -27.17 6.57
C TYR A 139 -4.34 -28.44 7.23
N TRP A 140 -3.47 -29.42 7.42
CA TRP A 140 -3.78 -30.72 7.98
C TRP A 140 -2.63 -31.21 8.85
N GLU A 141 -2.91 -31.43 10.14
CA GLU A 141 -1.93 -31.86 11.15
C GLU A 141 -0.69 -30.94 11.16
N ASP A 142 0.43 -31.41 10.61
CA ASP A 142 1.73 -30.75 10.54
C ASP A 142 2.08 -30.24 9.12
N LYS A 143 1.13 -30.32 8.18
CA LYS A 143 1.32 -29.97 6.77
C LYS A 143 0.37 -28.87 6.35
N GLY A 144 0.91 -27.92 5.59
CA GLY A 144 0.14 -26.93 4.86
C GLY A 144 0.61 -26.90 3.41
N TYR A 145 -0.33 -26.77 2.47
CA TYR A 145 0.00 -26.40 1.09
C TYR A 145 -0.88 -25.25 0.64
N ASP A 146 -0.38 -24.48 -0.32
CA ASP A 146 -1.14 -23.41 -0.95
C ASP A 146 -0.71 -23.22 -2.41
N LYS A 147 -1.53 -22.52 -3.20
CA LYS A 147 -1.35 -22.28 -4.62
C LYS A 147 -0.68 -20.92 -4.85
N ARG A 148 0.47 -20.94 -5.53
CA ARG A 148 1.10 -19.74 -6.07
C ARG A 148 0.69 -19.54 -7.53
N VAL A 149 -0.12 -18.52 -7.80
CA VAL A 149 -0.55 -18.20 -9.17
C VAL A 149 0.33 -17.11 -9.75
N ILE A 150 0.92 -17.33 -10.92
CA ILE A 150 1.65 -16.29 -11.66
C ILE A 150 1.17 -16.34 -13.10
N THR A 151 0.68 -15.22 -13.61
CA THR A 151 0.22 -15.11 -14.99
C THR A 151 1.30 -14.47 -15.86
N ARG A 152 1.29 -14.83 -17.15
CA ARG A 152 2.14 -14.17 -18.17
C ARG A 152 1.88 -12.66 -18.22
N LEU A 153 0.62 -12.25 -18.10
CA LEU A 153 0.23 -10.84 -18.08
C LEU A 153 0.81 -10.12 -16.86
N GLY A 154 0.66 -10.71 -15.66
CA GLY A 154 1.19 -10.22 -14.39
C GLY A 154 2.69 -10.00 -14.42
N ALA A 155 3.43 -11.02 -14.86
CA ALA A 155 4.87 -10.93 -15.03
C ALA A 155 5.27 -9.84 -16.04
N ALA A 156 4.61 -9.78 -17.20
CA ALA A 156 4.94 -8.82 -18.25
C ALA A 156 4.68 -7.36 -17.84
N ARG A 157 3.54 -7.06 -17.22
CA ARG A 157 3.21 -5.68 -16.79
C ARG A 157 4.14 -5.17 -15.69
N ASN A 158 4.58 -6.04 -14.78
CA ASN A 158 5.55 -5.66 -13.75
C ASN A 158 6.94 -5.44 -14.36
N ALA A 159 7.41 -6.35 -15.23
CA ALA A 159 8.71 -6.22 -15.89
C ALA A 159 8.83 -4.99 -16.79
N THR A 160 7.70 -4.49 -17.30
CA THR A 160 7.65 -3.32 -18.19
C THR A 160 7.21 -2.03 -17.49
N PHE A 161 6.97 -2.08 -16.17
CA PHE A 161 6.47 -0.94 -15.41
C PHE A 161 7.42 0.26 -15.53
N LYS A 162 6.87 1.48 -15.68
CA LYS A 162 7.62 2.68 -16.08
C LYS A 162 8.85 2.99 -15.21
N TYR A 163 8.82 2.65 -13.92
CA TYR A 163 9.92 2.87 -12.99
C TYR A 163 11.07 1.86 -13.16
N VAL A 164 10.80 0.64 -13.63
CA VAL A 164 11.84 -0.34 -13.99
C VAL A 164 12.72 0.21 -15.11
N LYS A 165 12.16 0.98 -16.03
CA LYS A 165 12.88 1.57 -17.18
C LYS A 165 13.66 2.85 -16.85
N LYS A 166 13.39 3.50 -15.71
CA LYS A 166 14.03 4.76 -15.30
C LYS A 166 15.22 4.56 -14.36
N ALA A 167 15.38 3.38 -13.76
CA ALA A 167 16.57 3.06 -12.99
C ALA A 167 17.77 2.95 -13.96
N SER A 168 18.66 3.93 -13.91
CA SER A 168 19.91 3.98 -14.69
C SER A 168 20.97 2.97 -14.22
N GLY A 169 20.72 2.26 -13.12
CA GLY A 169 21.52 1.13 -12.68
C GLY A 169 21.06 -0.15 -13.38
N ARG A 170 21.95 -0.76 -14.16
CA ARG A 170 21.78 -2.14 -14.63
C ARG A 170 21.41 -3.03 -13.44
N PRO A 171 20.41 -3.92 -13.55
CA PRO A 171 20.30 -5.03 -12.61
C PRO A 171 21.57 -5.89 -12.77
N VAL A 172 22.29 -6.08 -11.67
CA VAL A 172 23.33 -7.12 -11.55
C VAL A 172 22.64 -8.46 -11.35
#